data_AF-A0ABD4Q9W5-F1
#
_entry.id   AF-A0ABD4Q9W5-F1
#
_cell.length_a   1.000
_cell.length_b   1.000
_cell.length_c   1.000
_cell.angle_alpha   90.00
_cell.angle_beta   90.00
_cell.angle_gamma   90.00
#
_symmetry.space_group_name_H-M   'P 1'
#
loop_
_entity.id
_entity.type
_entity.pdbx_description
1 polymer ?
#
loop_
_entity_poly.entity_id
_entity_poly.type
_entity_poly.pdbx_seq_one_letter_code
_entity_poly.pdbx_strand_id
1 'polypeptide(L)'
;PQGGLRISMHDLATIGRLLARGGEVDGVRLLTPASVAMLRGPEWRYDGRNGDTGDGFDCRYGLAMQTLATPQAGCRDDLFG
;
A
#
# COMPACT_ATOMS: atom_id res chain seq x y z
N PRO A 1 8.73 -8.07 -6.37
CA PRO A 1 9.52 -8.91 -5.43
C PRO A 1 8.59 -9.78 -4.57
N GLN A 2 8.11 -10.89 -5.12
CA GLN A 2 7.03 -11.68 -4.51
C GLN A 2 7.59 -12.72 -3.52
N GLY A 3 7.80 -12.34 -2.26
CA GLY A 3 7.83 -13.28 -1.12
C GLY A 3 9.18 -13.57 -0.44
N GLY A 4 10.31 -13.09 -0.96
CA GLY A 4 11.65 -13.43 -0.43
C GLY A 4 12.17 -12.60 0.75
N LEU A 5 11.53 -11.46 1.07
CA LEU A 5 12.03 -10.54 2.09
C LEU A 5 11.93 -11.16 3.49
N ARG A 6 13.04 -11.18 4.23
CA ARG A 6 13.10 -11.52 5.66
C ARG A 6 13.54 -10.30 6.44
N ILE A 7 12.71 -9.83 7.36
CA ILE A 7 12.90 -8.57 8.07
C ILE A 7 12.29 -8.68 9.47
N SER A 8 12.86 -7.98 10.46
CA SER A 8 12.29 -7.90 11.79
C SER A 8 11.05 -6.99 11.81
N MET A 9 10.18 -7.13 12.81
CA MET A 9 9.04 -6.22 12.98
C MET A 9 9.48 -4.77 13.23
N HIS A 10 10.63 -4.57 13.89
CA HIS A 10 11.16 -3.22 14.14
C HIS A 10 11.63 -2.55 12.85
N ASP A 11 12.33 -3.29 11.99
CA ASP A 11 12.81 -2.76 10.70
C ASP A 11 11.64 -2.53 9.73
N LEU A 12 10.64 -3.42 9.75
CA LEU A 12 9.40 -3.19 9.00
C LEU A 12 8.67 -1.93 9.47
N ALA A 13 8.61 -1.69 10.79
CA ALA A 13 8.04 -0.47 11.33
C ALA A 13 8.84 0.78 10.91
N THR A 14 10.16 0.68 10.76
CA THR A 14 10.99 1.77 10.22
C THR A 14 10.61 2.11 8.78
N ILE A 15 10.37 1.12 7.91
CA ILE A 15 9.84 1.34 6.56
C ILE A 15 8.45 1.99 6.62
N GLY A 16 7.58 1.52 7.52
CA GLY A 16 6.26 2.12 7.74
C GLY A 16 6.35 3.60 8.14
N ARG A 17 7.25 3.96 9.07
CA ARG A 17 7.50 5.36 9.48
C ARG A 17 8.00 6.21 8.32
N LEU A 18 8.95 5.70 7.53
CA LEU A 18 9.48 6.35 6.34
C LEU A 18 8.34 6.72 5.38
N LEU A 19 7.51 5.74 5.03
CA LEU A 19 6.39 5.94 4.11
C LEU A 19 5.34 6.88 4.71
N ALA A 20 4.96 6.70 5.98
CA ALA A 20 3.96 7.52 6.67
C ALA A 20 4.37 9.00 6.74
N ARG A 21 5.66 9.26 6.97
CA ARG A 21 6.25 10.61 7.09
C ARG A 21 6.71 11.20 5.75
N GLY A 22 6.18 10.70 4.63
CA GLY A 22 6.42 11.30 3.32
C GLY A 22 7.86 11.14 2.83
N GLY A 23 8.50 10.01 3.17
CA GLY A 23 9.82 9.61 2.65
C GLY A 23 11.00 9.95 3.57
N GLU A 24 10.73 10.25 4.84
CA GLU A 24 11.75 10.60 5.82
C GLU A 24 11.61 9.76 7.10
N VAL A 25 12.73 9.26 7.62
CA VAL A 25 12.79 8.54 8.88
C VAL A 25 14.08 8.90 9.61
N ASP A 26 13.98 9.14 10.92
CA ASP A 26 15.12 9.40 11.80
C ASP A 26 16.07 10.50 11.27
N GLY A 27 15.51 11.56 10.68
CA GLY A 27 16.23 12.71 10.12
C GLY A 27 16.81 12.51 8.72
N VAL A 28 16.61 11.35 8.10
CA VAL A 28 17.12 11.01 6.76
C VAL A 28 15.97 10.92 5.77
N ARG A 29 16.07 11.70 4.68
CA ARG A 29 15.15 11.64 3.55
C ARG A 29 15.64 10.66 2.50
N LEU A 30 14.90 9.56 2.30
CA LEU A 30 15.17 8.58 1.25
C LEU A 30 14.27 8.77 0.02
N LEU A 31 13.03 9.26 0.23
CA LEU A 31 12.09 9.52 -0.85
C LEU A 31 11.60 10.97 -0.76
N THR A 32 11.35 11.59 -1.91
CA THR A 32 10.64 12.88 -1.92
C THR A 32 9.18 12.68 -1.52
N PRO A 33 8.50 13.69 -0.96
CA PRO A 33 7.07 13.58 -0.68
C PRO A 33 6.25 13.28 -1.94
N ALA A 34 6.66 13.84 -3.08
CA ALA A 34 6.04 13.58 -4.38
C ALA A 34 6.18 12.10 -4.80
N SER A 35 7.35 11.50 -4.61
CA SER A 35 7.56 10.07 -4.90
C SER A 35 6.67 9.19 -4.01
N VAL A 36 6.52 9.52 -2.73
CA VAL A 36 5.62 8.77 -1.84
C VAL A 36 4.15 8.93 -2.27
N ALA A 37 3.75 10.13 -2.70
CA ALA A 37 2.41 10.35 -3.24
C ALA A 37 2.16 9.53 -4.52
N MET A 38 3.15 9.43 -5.41
CA MET A 38 3.07 8.57 -6.61
C MET A 38 2.91 7.09 -6.24
N LEU A 39 3.67 6.58 -5.27
CA LEU A 39 3.53 5.18 -4.83
C LEU A 39 2.13 4.88 -4.29
N ARG A 40 1.51 5.83 -3.58
CA ARG A 40 0.16 5.70 -3.00
C ARG A 40 -0.98 5.94 -3.98
N GLY A 41 -0.75 6.63 -5.09
CA GLY A 41 -1.81 6.96 -6.05
C GLY A 41 -2.48 5.68 -6.56
N PRO A 42 -3.83 5.58 -6.60
CA PRO A 42 -4.51 4.35 -7.02
C PRO A 42 -4.49 4.23 -8.54
N GLU A 43 -3.36 3.79 -9.08
CA GLU A 43 -3.17 3.46 -10.50
C GLU A 43 -4.25 2.46 -10.99
N TRP A 44 -4.75 1.62 -10.08
CA TRP A 44 -5.90 0.77 -10.30
C TRP A 44 -6.86 0.75 -9.10
N ARG A 45 -8.15 0.79 -9.40
CA ARG A 45 -9.26 0.63 -8.44
C ARG A 45 -10.31 -0.27 -9.04
N TYR A 46 -10.75 -1.27 -8.28
CA TYR A 46 -11.82 -2.16 -8.72
C TYR A 46 -13.15 -1.41 -8.86
N ASP A 47 -13.85 -1.62 -9.98
CA ASP A 47 -15.14 -1.01 -10.30
C ASP A 47 -16.30 -2.02 -10.36
N GLY A 48 -16.05 -3.27 -9.95
CA GLY A 48 -17.00 -4.38 -10.04
C GLY A 48 -16.77 -5.30 -11.24
N ARG A 49 -15.90 -4.94 -12.19
CA ARG A 49 -15.65 -5.75 -13.39
C ARG A 49 -14.26 -5.61 -14.02
N ASN A 50 -13.48 -4.59 -13.64
CA ASN A 50 -12.20 -4.25 -14.28
C ASN A 50 -10.97 -5.00 -13.72
N GLY A 51 -11.14 -6.26 -13.31
CA GLY A 51 -10.03 -7.10 -12.86
C GLY A 51 -10.45 -8.24 -11.95
N ASP A 52 -9.47 -9.02 -11.53
CA ASP A 52 -9.59 -9.98 -10.43
C ASP A 52 -9.10 -9.31 -9.15
N THR A 53 -9.84 -9.52 -8.06
CA THR A 53 -9.55 -8.95 -6.74
C THR A 53 -8.91 -9.97 -5.79
N GLY A 54 -8.68 -11.22 -6.24
CA GLY A 54 -8.20 -12.29 -5.36
C GLY A 54 -9.19 -12.55 -4.23
N ASP A 55 -10.44 -12.86 -4.60
CA ASP A 55 -11.57 -12.99 -3.68
C ASP A 55 -11.81 -11.73 -2.80
N GLY A 56 -11.56 -10.53 -3.34
CA GLY A 56 -11.81 -9.28 -2.64
C GLY A 56 -10.66 -8.77 -1.76
N PHE A 57 -9.48 -9.40 -1.80
CA PHE A 57 -8.31 -8.98 -1.02
C PHE A 57 -7.64 -7.72 -1.62
N ASP A 58 -7.46 -7.68 -2.94
CA ASP A 58 -6.75 -6.62 -3.64
C ASP A 58 -7.74 -5.76 -4.45
N CYS A 59 -8.27 -4.69 -3.85
CA CYS A 59 -9.28 -3.84 -4.50
C CYS A 59 -8.81 -2.46 -4.93
N ARG A 60 -7.69 -1.98 -4.40
CA ARG A 60 -7.07 -0.71 -4.80
C ARG A 60 -5.57 -0.81 -4.70
N TYR A 61 -4.91 -0.55 -5.83
CA TYR A 61 -3.46 -0.68 -5.96
C TYR A 61 -2.86 0.57 -6.63
N GLY A 62 -1.78 1.06 -6.05
CA GLY A 62 -0.88 2.01 -6.68
C GLY A 62 0.37 1.33 -7.24
N LEU A 63 1.47 2.07 -7.32
CA LEU A 63 2.76 1.54 -7.76
C LEU A 63 3.37 0.66 -6.66
N ALA A 64 3.00 -0.63 -6.70
CA ALA A 64 3.37 -1.64 -5.72
C ALA A 64 2.90 -1.36 -4.27
N MET A 65 1.84 -0.55 -4.09
CA MET A 65 1.18 -0.33 -2.81
C MET A 65 -0.30 -0.69 -2.88
N GLN A 66 -0.74 -1.62 -2.04
CA GLN A 66 -2.16 -1.86 -1.77
C GLN A 66 -2.68 -0.80 -0.79
N THR A 67 -3.90 -0.28 -1.01
CA THR A 67 -4.50 0.72 -0.12
C THR A 67 -5.88 0.29 0.37
N LEU A 68 -5.98 0.05 1.68
CA LEU A 68 -7.17 -0.40 2.39
C LEU A 68 -7.91 0.77 3.07
N ALA A 69 -9.21 0.67 3.39
CA ALA A 69 -10.19 -0.26 2.86
C ALA A 69 -10.87 0.32 1.60
N THR A 70 -11.48 -0.54 0.78
CA THR A 70 -12.19 -0.14 -0.44
C THR A 70 -13.71 -0.25 -0.26
N PRO A 71 -14.47 0.86 -0.31
CA PRO A 71 -15.92 0.83 -0.13
C PRO A 71 -16.64 0.46 -1.44
N GLN A 72 -16.44 -0.78 -1.91
CA GLN A 72 -17.01 -1.33 -3.13
C GLN A 72 -17.55 -2.74 -2.87
N ALA A 73 -18.72 -3.07 -3.43
CA ALA A 73 -19.27 -4.42 -3.29
C ALA A 73 -18.31 -5.47 -3.85
N GLY A 74 -18.09 -6.55 -3.10
CA GLY A 74 -17.13 -7.61 -3.43
C GLY A 74 -15.72 -7.37 -2.87
N CYS A 75 -15.40 -6.17 -2.39
CA CYS A 75 -14.15 -5.91 -1.67
C CYS A 75 -14.27 -6.34 -0.21
N ARG A 76 -13.28 -7.10 0.25
CA ARG A 76 -13.16 -7.67 1.60
C ARG A 76 -11.82 -7.29 2.22
N ASP A 77 -11.33 -6.10 1.86
CA ASP A 77 -10.00 -5.60 2.17
C ASP A 77 -10.02 -4.64 3.38
N ASP A 78 -11.15 -4.52 4.07
CA ASP A 78 -11.25 -3.86 5.37
C ASP A 78 -10.89 -4.84 6.50
N LEU A 79 -9.75 -4.58 7.16
CA LEU A 79 -9.29 -5.39 8.29
C LEU A 79 -9.97 -5.00 9.62
N PHE A 80 -10.70 -3.89 9.66
CA PHE A 80 -11.25 -3.30 10.88
C PHE A 80 -12.79 -3.25 10.91
N GLY A 81 -13.46 -3.38 9.76
CA GLY A 81 -14.91 -3.57 9.66
C GLY A 81 -15.68 -2.30 9.31
#